data_AF-A0A736RD81-F1
#
_entry.id   AF-A0A736RD81-F1
#
_cell.length_a   1.000
_cell.length_b   1.000
_cell.length_c   1.000
_cell.angle_alpha   90.00
_cell.angle_beta   90.00
_cell.angle_gamma   90.00
#
_symmetry.space_group_name_H-M   'P 1'
#
loop_
_entity.id
_entity.type
_entity.pdbx_description
1 polymer ?
#
loop_
_entity_poly.entity_id
_entity_poly.type
_entity_poly.pdbx_seq_one_letter_code
_entity_poly.pdbx_strand_id
1 'polypeptide(L)' 'MAKKRSSKTRQGLCGLTLAQGHRLTRDPVNENAQCEQFVERFSTGDGNVQMPLNRSMRRYAKHIGIELKEVK' A
#
# COMPACT_ATOMS: atom_id res chain seq x y z
N MET A 1 24.61 30.21 -4.39
CA MET A 1 23.52 29.65 -5.23
C MET A 1 22.18 29.88 -4.53
N ALA A 2 21.52 31.00 -4.80
CA ALA A 2 20.23 31.31 -4.17
C ALA A 2 19.17 30.30 -4.62
N LYS A 3 18.53 29.60 -3.67
CA LYS A 3 17.42 28.68 -3.96
C LYS A 3 16.30 29.48 -4.63
N LYS A 4 16.13 29.28 -5.94
CA LYS A 4 15.07 29.92 -6.74
C LYS A 4 13.72 29.57 -6.12
N ARG A 5 13.02 30.57 -5.60
CA ARG A 5 11.62 30.48 -5.15
C ARG A 5 10.80 29.86 -6.28
N SER A 6 10.19 28.71 -6.02
CA SER A 6 9.29 28.04 -6.96
C SER A 6 8.11 28.96 -7.29
N SER A 7 7.85 29.15 -8.58
CA SER A 7 6.75 29.98 -9.08
C SER A 7 5.39 29.54 -8.50
N LYS A 8 4.59 30.52 -8.04
CA LYS A 8 3.21 30.33 -7.55
C LYS A 8 2.24 29.80 -8.61
N THR A 9 2.62 29.76 -9.89
CA THR A 9 1.84 29.18 -10.99
C THR A 9 2.04 27.68 -11.20
N ARG A 10 2.88 27.00 -10.39
CA ARG A 10 2.81 25.54 -10.27
C ARG A 10 1.72 25.14 -9.27
N GLN A 11 0.47 25.53 -9.56
CA GLN A 11 -0.74 25.03 -8.89
C GLN A 11 -1.14 23.66 -9.46
N GLY A 12 -0.19 22.73 -9.56
CA GLY A 12 -0.48 21.31 -9.61
C GLY A 12 -0.04 20.73 -8.29
N LEU A 13 -0.86 19.90 -7.65
CA LEU A 13 -0.51 19.15 -6.44
C LEU A 13 0.86 18.48 -6.64
N CYS A 14 1.95 19.11 -6.18
CA CYS A 14 3.32 18.60 -6.31
C CYS A 14 3.65 18.01 -7.70
N GLY A 15 3.24 18.66 -8.80
CA GLY A 15 3.53 18.20 -10.16
C GLY A 15 2.54 17.18 -10.75
N LEU A 16 1.38 16.99 -10.12
CA LEU A 16 0.31 16.12 -10.61
C LEU A 16 -0.87 16.94 -11.15
N THR A 17 -1.52 16.43 -12.20
CA THR A 17 -2.75 17.03 -12.74
C THR A 17 -3.92 16.76 -11.80
N LEU A 18 -4.97 17.59 -11.82
CA LEU A 18 -6.17 17.38 -10.99
C LEU A 18 -6.80 16.00 -11.19
N ALA A 19 -6.81 15.49 -12.42
CA ALA A 19 -7.28 14.13 -12.73
C ALA A 19 -6.38 13.03 -12.12
N GLN A 20 -5.06 13.23 -12.09
CA GLN A 20 -4.13 12.34 -11.38
C GLN A 20 -4.31 12.44 -9.87
N GLY A 21 -4.57 13.64 -9.34
CA GLY A 21 -4.92 13.86 -7.93
C GLY A 21 -6.22 13.18 -7.52
N HIS A 22 -7.23 13.19 -8.39
CA HIS A 22 -8.50 12.49 -8.18
C HIS A 22 -8.37 10.95 -8.30
N ARG A 23 -7.33 10.44 -8.96
CA ARG A 23 -7.00 9.00 -8.87
C ARG A 23 -6.23 8.66 -7.60
N LEU A 24 -5.62 9.65 -6.96
CA LEU A 24 -4.89 9.52 -5.70
C LEU A 24 -5.75 9.80 -4.47
N THR A 25 -6.99 10.27 -4.64
CA THR A 25 -7.99 10.20 -3.57
C THR A 25 -8.27 8.73 -3.35
N ARG A 26 -7.45 8.15 -2.48
CA ARG A 26 -7.62 6.82 -1.92
C ARG A 26 -9.02 6.80 -1.35
N ASP A 27 -9.90 6.03 -1.98
CA ASP A 27 -11.13 5.65 -1.33
C ASP A 27 -10.75 4.46 -0.43
N PRO A 28 -10.57 4.67 0.88
CA PRO A 28 -10.05 3.65 1.78
C PRO A 28 -10.92 2.39 1.78
N VAL A 29 -12.22 2.55 1.47
CA VAL A 29 -13.17 1.43 1.39
C VAL A 29 -12.82 0.51 0.21
N ASN A 30 -12.52 1.09 -0.96
CA ASN A 30 -12.20 0.31 -2.15
C ASN A 30 -10.84 -0.37 -2.05
N GLU A 31 -9.84 0.29 -1.44
CA GLU A 31 -8.52 -0.31 -1.22
C GLU A 31 -8.60 -1.50 -0.24
N ASN A 32 -9.34 -1.34 0.87
CA ASN A 32 -9.53 -2.43 1.82
C ASN A 32 -10.27 -3.61 1.20
N ALA A 33 -11.36 -3.36 0.47
CA ALA A 33 -12.13 -4.42 -0.19
C ALA A 33 -11.28 -5.20 -1.22
N GLN A 34 -10.41 -4.53 -1.97
CA GLN A 34 -9.50 -5.19 -2.90
C GLN A 34 -8.43 -6.01 -2.18
N CYS A 35 -7.91 -5.50 -1.06
CA CYS A 35 -6.98 -6.24 -0.22
C CYS A 35 -7.63 -7.51 0.34
N GLU A 36 -8.86 -7.41 0.85
CA GLU A 36 -9.62 -8.56 1.35
C GLU A 36 -9.86 -9.61 0.26
N GLN A 37 -10.35 -9.20 -0.92
CA GLN A 37 -10.54 -10.11 -2.07
C GLN A 37 -9.26 -10.78 -2.54
N PHE A 38 -8.12 -10.09 -2.46
CA PHE A 38 -6.83 -10.66 -2.81
C PHE A 38 -6.36 -11.68 -1.76
N VAL A 39 -6.51 -11.34 -0.47
CA VAL A 39 -6.13 -12.20 0.66
C VAL A 39 -7.00 -13.47 0.72
N GLU A 40 -8.28 -13.36 0.36
CA GLU A 40 -9.23 -14.48 0.36
C GLU A 40 -8.73 -15.68 -0.47
N ARG A 41 -8.01 -15.43 -1.56
CA ARG A 41 -7.41 -16.49 -2.42
C ARG A 41 -6.38 -17.36 -1.72
N PHE A 42 -5.81 -16.85 -0.63
CA PHE A 42 -4.78 -17.49 0.17
C PHE A 42 -5.30 -17.92 1.55
N SER A 43 -6.59 -17.69 1.83
CA SER A 43 -7.23 -18.07 3.08
C SER A 43 -7.36 -19.59 3.18
N THR A 44 -7.05 -20.15 4.34
CA THR A 44 -7.16 -21.59 4.61
C THR A 44 -8.48 -21.94 5.30
N GLY A 45 -9.40 -20.98 5.49
CA GLY A 45 -10.69 -21.19 6.18
C GLY A 45 -10.60 -21.21 7.71
N ASP A 46 -9.45 -21.58 8.28
CA ASP A 46 -9.20 -21.62 9.73
C ASP A 46 -8.76 -20.27 10.34
N GLY A 47 -9.01 -19.17 9.62
CA GLY A 47 -8.52 -17.83 9.99
C GLY A 47 -7.03 -17.59 9.72
N ASN A 48 -6.33 -18.57 9.14
CA ASN A 48 -4.94 -18.45 8.71
C ASN A 48 -4.84 -18.16 7.20
N VAL A 49 -3.74 -17.54 6.78
CA VAL A 49 -3.47 -17.18 5.37
C VAL A 49 -2.13 -17.73 4.94
N GLN A 50 -2.10 -18.49 3.85
CA GLN A 50 -0.87 -19.02 3.24
C GLN A 50 -0.49 -18.18 2.03
N MET A 51 0.32 -17.13 2.26
CA MET A 51 0.72 -16.21 1.19
C MET A 51 2.23 -16.26 0.91
N PRO A 52 2.66 -16.11 -0.37
CA PRO A 52 4.07 -15.94 -0.69
C PRO A 52 4.53 -14.55 -0.23
N LEU A 53 5.39 -14.51 0.79
CA LEU A 53 5.95 -13.26 1.32
C LEU A 53 7.35 -13.00 0.77
N ASN A 54 7.63 -11.75 0.40
CA ASN A 54 8.98 -11.30 0.10
C ASN A 54 9.76 -10.91 1.39
N ARG A 55 11.06 -10.63 1.27
CA ARG A 55 11.94 -10.35 2.43
C ARG A 55 11.52 -9.12 3.23
N SER A 56 11.07 -8.04 2.58
CA SER A 56 10.63 -6.81 3.26
C SER A 56 9.35 -7.05 4.04
N MET A 57 8.37 -7.76 3.44
CA MET A 57 7.12 -8.13 4.12
C MET A 57 7.39 -9.04 5.32
N ARG A 58 8.27 -10.04 5.20
CA ARG A 58 8.66 -10.89 6.35
C ARG A 58 9.29 -10.08 7.49
N ARG A 59 10.15 -9.11 7.17
CA ARG A 59 10.75 -8.21 8.18
C ARG A 59 9.70 -7.35 8.86
N TYR A 60 8.78 -6.79 8.07
CA TYR A 60 7.72 -5.93 8.58
C TYR A 60 6.74 -6.70 9.47
N ALA A 61 6.34 -7.90 9.07
CA ALA A 61 5.52 -8.81 9.88
C ALA A 61 6.18 -9.09 11.25
N LYS A 62 7.49 -9.40 11.27
CA LYS A 62 8.24 -9.57 12.53
C LYS A 62 8.27 -8.30 13.38
N HIS A 63 8.41 -7.14 12.76
CA HIS A 63 8.40 -5.86 13.46
C HIS A 63 7.06 -5.56 14.13
N ILE A 64 5.94 -5.94 13.50
CA ILE A 64 4.59 -5.77 14.05
C ILE A 64 4.23 -6.89 15.05
N GLY A 65 4.99 -7.98 15.09
CA GLY A 65 4.73 -9.12 15.97
C GLY A 65 3.79 -10.18 15.38
N ILE A 66 3.66 -10.24 14.05
CA ILE A 66 2.92 -11.30 13.37
C ILE A 66 3.79 -12.57 13.32
N GLU A 67 3.26 -13.68 13.84
CA GLU A 67 3.92 -14.98 13.76
C GLU A 67 3.87 -15.54 12.33
N LEU A 68 5.03 -15.87 11.77
CA LEU A 68 5.14 -16.48 10.45
C LEU A 68 5.61 -17.93 10.58
N LYS A 69 4.85 -18.87 10.04
CA LYS A 69 5.23 -20.28 9.90
C LYS A 69 5.55 -20.59 8.44
N GLU A 70 6.71 -21.17 8.18
CA GLU A 70 7.04 -21.66 6.84
C GLU A 70 6.24 -22.94 6.57
N VAL A 71 5.50 -22.94 5.47
CA VAL A 71 4.81 -24.14 4.96
C VAL A 71 5.70 -24.75 3.88
N LYS A 72 6.02 -26.04 4.01
CA LYS A 72 6.79 -26.80 3.02
C LYS A 72 5.91 -27.26 1.87
#